data_AF-A0A920GJS8-F1
#
_entry.id   AF-A0A920GJS8-F1
#
_cell.length_a   1.000
_cell.length_b   1.000
_cell.length_c   1.000
_cell.angle_alpha   90.00
_cell.angle_beta   90.00
_cell.angle_gamma   90.00
#
_symmetry.space_group_name_H-M   'P 1'
#
loop_
_entity.id
_entity.type
_entity.pdbx_description
1 polymer ?
#
loop_
_entity_poly.entity_id
_entity_poly.type
_entity_poly.pdbx_seq_one_letter_code
_entity_poly.pdbx_strand_id
1 'polypeptide(L)'
;MNKWNDDKVFTGWDTPLEVLRYAVVQSNYEGRTVPKSLADRVAALDDHVDQMNFGAIDLLYKEIDALPIDPEFPYLQPNSLEEIRAERPEGPRQLGSLDDGELLDKLHGAWTGRAAGCALGKPVEAMGIRGQAGKSGRDAIRDYLKNRDDWPLDDYFSGAHAGDEYTLYCPQSQRENIAFMEADDDIHYTLIGLSVLETYGPDFVWRDVARTWNFSIP
;
A
#
# COMPACT_ATOMS: atom_id res chain seq x y z
N MET A 1 -31.53 9.86 -3.07
CA MET A 1 -31.20 9.36 -1.71
C MET A 1 -31.27 7.85 -1.78
N ASN A 2 -30.18 7.21 -2.24
CA ASN A 2 -30.17 5.77 -2.46
C ASN A 2 -30.05 5.07 -1.11
N LYS A 3 -31.04 4.24 -0.79
CA LYS A 3 -30.99 3.30 0.32
C LYS A 3 -30.04 2.17 -0.09
N TRP A 4 -28.82 2.23 0.40
CA TRP A 4 -27.89 1.10 0.33
C TRP A 4 -28.43 -0.02 1.22
N ASN A 5 -28.37 -1.25 0.73
CA ASN A 5 -28.70 -2.44 1.50
C ASN A 5 -27.46 -2.74 2.36
N ASP A 6 -27.57 -2.69 3.69
CA ASP A 6 -26.46 -2.91 4.63
C ASP A 6 -25.90 -4.36 4.59
N ASP A 7 -26.50 -5.25 3.80
CA ASP A 7 -26.03 -6.62 3.62
C ASP A 7 -25.03 -6.71 2.46
N LYS A 8 -23.75 -6.57 2.85
CA LYS A 8 -22.54 -7.04 2.16
C LYS A 8 -22.14 -6.33 0.87
N VAL A 9 -21.57 -5.14 1.02
CA VAL A 9 -20.50 -4.67 0.12
C VAL A 9 -19.18 -4.88 0.86
N PHE A 10 -18.43 -5.91 0.49
CA PHE A 10 -17.05 -6.09 0.93
C PHE A 10 -16.13 -5.82 -0.27
N THR A 11 -15.50 -4.66 -0.26
CA THR A 11 -14.38 -4.32 -1.15
C THR A 11 -13.09 -4.78 -0.47
N GLY A 12 -12.73 -6.05 -0.66
CA GLY A 12 -11.43 -6.58 -0.30
C GLY A 12 -10.51 -6.61 -1.53
N TRP A 13 -9.21 -6.38 -1.33
CA TRP A 13 -8.20 -6.59 -2.37
C TRP A 13 -8.14 -8.07 -2.84
N ASP A 14 -8.53 -8.99 -1.95
CA ASP A 14 -8.55 -10.43 -2.19
C ASP A 14 -9.76 -11.11 -1.53
N THR A 15 -9.89 -12.42 -1.70
CA THR A 15 -10.92 -13.25 -1.08
C THR A 15 -10.71 -13.37 0.44
N PRO A 16 -11.79 -13.56 1.22
CA PRO A 16 -11.69 -13.86 2.66
C PRO A 16 -10.74 -15.01 3.00
N LEU A 17 -10.65 -16.04 2.15
CA LEU A 17 -9.73 -17.16 2.35
C LEU A 17 -8.26 -16.72 2.24
N GLU A 18 -7.93 -15.90 1.24
CA GLU A 18 -6.58 -15.35 1.10
C GLU A 18 -6.23 -14.42 2.27
N VAL A 19 -7.17 -13.59 2.71
CA VAL A 19 -6.98 -12.75 3.90
C VAL A 19 -6.71 -13.60 5.16
N LEU A 20 -7.40 -14.73 5.34
CA LEU A 20 -7.13 -15.66 6.43
C LEU A 20 -5.72 -16.28 6.32
N ARG A 21 -5.26 -16.59 5.11
CA ARG A 21 -3.88 -17.08 4.88
C ARG A 21 -2.85 -16.01 5.23
N TYR A 22 -3.10 -14.76 4.89
CA TYR A 22 -2.26 -13.64 5.32
C TYR A 22 -2.25 -13.50 6.84
N ALA A 23 -3.38 -13.68 7.51
CA ALA A 23 -3.45 -13.62 8.98
C ALA A 23 -2.55 -14.68 9.65
N VAL A 24 -2.41 -15.88 9.06
CA VAL A 24 -1.48 -16.91 9.57
C VAL A 24 -0.03 -16.42 9.53
N VAL A 25 0.36 -15.73 8.46
CA VAL A 25 1.71 -15.18 8.30
C VAL A 25 1.90 -13.97 9.21
N GLN A 26 0.96 -13.01 9.15
CA GLN A 26 0.97 -11.75 9.91
C GLN A 26 1.02 -12.00 11.42
N SER A 27 0.32 -13.01 11.93
CA SER A 27 0.36 -13.38 13.34
C SER A 27 1.79 -13.58 13.86
N ASN A 28 2.68 -14.18 13.07
CA ASN A 28 4.07 -14.36 13.49
C ASN A 28 4.83 -13.01 13.60
N TYR A 29 4.51 -12.04 12.73
CA TYR A 29 5.05 -10.67 12.82
C TYR A 29 4.46 -9.89 14.01
N GLU A 30 3.31 -10.33 14.52
CA GLU A 30 2.64 -9.77 15.70
C GLU A 30 2.98 -10.51 16.99
N GLY A 31 3.96 -11.42 16.95
CA GLY A 31 4.40 -12.19 18.11
C GLY A 31 3.49 -13.35 18.48
N ARG A 32 2.53 -13.72 17.63
CA ARG A 32 1.66 -14.89 17.83
C ARG A 32 2.15 -16.05 16.96
N THR A 33 2.62 -17.12 17.59
CA THR A 33 2.97 -18.35 16.85
C THR A 33 1.71 -19.14 16.53
N VAL A 34 1.38 -19.27 15.25
CA VAL A 34 0.23 -20.10 14.81
C VAL A 34 0.61 -21.58 14.90
N PRO A 35 -0.09 -22.39 15.73
CA PRO A 35 0.19 -23.81 15.83
C PRO A 35 0.02 -24.52 14.50
N LYS A 36 0.89 -25.50 14.20
CA LYS A 36 0.81 -26.28 12.96
C LYS A 36 -0.58 -26.88 12.71
N SER A 37 -1.24 -27.38 13.75
CA SER A 37 -2.60 -27.93 13.63
C SER A 37 -3.64 -26.90 13.17
N LEU A 38 -3.48 -25.63 13.53
CA LEU A 38 -4.36 -24.55 13.08
C LEU A 38 -4.00 -24.13 11.65
N ALA A 39 -2.70 -24.00 11.35
CA ALA A 39 -2.23 -23.72 9.99
C ALA A 39 -2.67 -24.80 8.98
N ASP A 40 -2.59 -26.09 9.36
CA ASP A 40 -3.03 -27.21 8.53
C ASP A 40 -4.55 -27.17 8.26
N ARG A 41 -5.36 -26.69 9.22
CA ARG A 41 -6.80 -26.48 9.02
C ARG A 41 -7.11 -25.34 8.06
N VAL A 42 -6.36 -24.25 8.11
CA VAL A 42 -6.46 -23.14 7.14
C VAL A 42 -6.07 -23.64 5.75
N ALA A 43 -4.98 -24.41 5.65
CA ALA A 43 -4.49 -24.98 4.39
C ALA A 43 -5.42 -26.06 3.78
N ALA A 44 -6.29 -26.66 4.60
CA ALA A 44 -7.26 -27.65 4.14
C ALA A 44 -8.53 -27.04 3.52
N LEU A 45 -8.74 -25.72 3.63
CA LEU A 45 -9.84 -25.03 2.95
C LEU A 45 -9.60 -25.01 1.44
N ASP A 46 -10.65 -25.27 0.67
CA ASP A 46 -10.58 -25.37 -0.78
C ASP A 46 -10.64 -23.98 -1.44
N ASP A 47 -9.73 -23.72 -2.37
CA ASP A 47 -9.58 -22.42 -3.05
C ASP A 47 -10.84 -21.97 -3.80
N HIS A 48 -11.68 -22.90 -4.24
CA HIS A 48 -12.87 -22.59 -5.04
C HIS A 48 -14.16 -22.63 -4.23
N VAL A 49 -14.29 -23.61 -3.34
CA VAL A 49 -15.48 -23.82 -2.52
C VAL A 49 -15.49 -22.87 -1.34
N ASP A 50 -14.33 -22.65 -0.70
CA ASP A 50 -14.25 -21.92 0.56
C ASP A 50 -13.80 -20.46 0.42
N GLN A 51 -13.41 -20.00 -0.78
CA GLN A 51 -12.93 -18.62 -1.00
C GLN A 51 -13.79 -17.52 -0.35
N MET A 52 -15.12 -17.70 -0.35
CA MET A 52 -16.10 -16.76 0.24
C MET A 52 -16.86 -17.36 1.44
N ASN A 53 -16.40 -18.47 2.02
CA ASN A 53 -17.06 -19.17 3.12
C ASN A 53 -16.77 -18.50 4.47
N PHE A 54 -17.36 -17.32 4.70
CA PHE A 54 -17.23 -16.56 5.94
C PHE A 54 -17.53 -17.39 7.20
N GLY A 55 -18.48 -18.33 7.13
CA GLY A 55 -18.84 -19.14 8.29
C GLY A 55 -17.68 -20.02 8.78
N ALA A 56 -16.95 -20.66 7.87
CA ALA A 56 -15.76 -21.44 8.21
C ALA A 56 -14.56 -20.54 8.51
N ILE A 57 -14.39 -19.48 7.72
CA ILE A 57 -13.24 -18.57 7.80
C ILE A 57 -13.23 -17.78 9.12
N ASP A 58 -14.36 -17.19 9.50
CA ASP A 58 -14.46 -16.36 10.71
C ASP A 58 -14.17 -17.16 11.99
N LEU A 59 -14.47 -18.47 11.99
CA LEU A 59 -14.14 -19.36 13.11
C LEU A 59 -12.63 -19.52 13.26
N LEU A 60 -11.93 -19.79 12.15
CA LEU A 60 -10.47 -19.93 12.14
C LEU A 60 -9.78 -18.60 12.44
N TYR A 61 -10.30 -17.49 11.93
CA TYR A 61 -9.76 -16.16 12.20
C TYR A 61 -9.82 -15.83 13.70
N LYS A 62 -10.96 -16.11 14.36
CA LYS A 62 -11.11 -15.94 15.81
C LYS A 62 -10.16 -16.81 16.62
N GLU A 63 -9.87 -18.03 16.15
CA GLU A 63 -8.89 -18.90 16.81
C GLU A 63 -7.46 -18.34 16.70
N ILE A 64 -7.11 -17.75 15.56
CA ILE A 64 -5.82 -17.06 15.35
C ILE A 64 -5.72 -15.81 16.24
N ASP A 65 -6.75 -14.97 16.25
CA ASP A 65 -6.78 -13.72 17.06
C ASP A 65 -6.68 -13.99 18.56
N ALA A 66 -7.20 -15.14 19.02
CA ALA A 66 -7.16 -15.54 20.41
C ALA A 66 -5.81 -16.12 20.85
N LEU A 67 -4.86 -16.32 19.92
CA LEU A 67 -3.53 -16.82 20.28
C LEU A 67 -2.81 -15.82 21.19
N PRO A 68 -2.16 -16.32 22.25
CA PRO A 68 -1.36 -15.46 23.12
C PRO A 68 -0.18 -14.89 22.34
N ILE A 69 0.16 -13.64 22.65
CA ILE A 69 1.44 -13.07 22.23
C ILE A 69 2.53 -13.81 22.99
N ASP A 70 3.58 -14.22 22.28
CA ASP A 70 4.79 -14.82 22.85
C ASP A 70 5.38 -13.86 23.90
N PRO A 71 5.56 -14.30 25.16
CA PRO A 71 6.18 -13.47 26.19
C PRO A 71 7.58 -12.96 25.84
N GLU A 72 8.29 -13.64 24.94
CA GLU A 72 9.62 -13.25 24.46
C GLU A 72 9.55 -12.29 23.26
N PHE A 73 8.35 -11.95 22.76
CA PHE A 73 8.19 -11.01 21.66
C PHE A 73 8.56 -9.58 22.10
N PRO A 74 9.56 -8.93 21.48
CA PRO A 74 10.20 -7.75 22.06
C PRO A 74 9.45 -6.44 21.80
N TYR A 75 8.37 -6.46 21.02
CA TYR A 75 7.66 -5.25 20.59
C TYR A 75 6.28 -5.15 21.21
N LEU A 76 5.92 -3.95 21.66
CA LEU A 76 4.55 -3.58 22.00
C LEU A 76 3.89 -2.96 20.77
N GLN A 77 2.71 -3.48 20.40
CA GLN A 77 1.96 -3.06 19.21
C GLN A 77 0.60 -2.46 19.60
N PRO A 78 0.59 -1.30 20.27
CA PRO A 78 -0.65 -0.66 20.69
C PRO A 78 -1.44 -0.07 19.51
N ASN A 79 -2.76 0.03 19.68
CA ASN A 79 -3.66 0.60 18.67
C ASN A 79 -4.15 2.01 19.05
N SER A 80 -4.17 2.36 20.33
CA SER A 80 -4.62 3.69 20.77
C SER A 80 -3.51 4.73 20.62
N LEU A 81 -3.90 5.96 20.31
CA LEU A 81 -2.95 7.07 20.23
C LEU A 81 -2.19 7.29 21.56
N GLU A 82 -2.86 7.05 22.69
CA GLU A 82 -2.29 7.19 24.02
C GLU A 82 -1.18 6.17 24.28
N GLU A 83 -1.45 4.90 24.02
CA GLU A 83 -0.46 3.82 24.18
C GLU A 83 0.67 3.93 23.15
N ILE A 84 0.37 4.27 21.89
CA ILE A 84 1.40 4.53 20.86
C ILE A 84 2.34 5.65 21.34
N ARG A 85 1.81 6.71 21.95
CA ARG A 85 2.63 7.81 22.51
C ARG A 85 3.46 7.36 23.70
N ALA A 86 2.96 6.44 24.51
CA ALA A 86 3.68 5.89 25.67
C ALA A 86 4.84 4.98 25.26
N GLU A 87 4.64 4.14 24.24
CA GLU A 87 5.67 3.21 23.73
C GLU A 87 6.68 3.86 22.78
N ARG A 88 6.29 4.97 22.15
CA ARG A 88 7.17 5.70 21.25
C ARG A 88 8.38 6.25 22.01
N PRO A 89 9.63 5.92 21.60
CA PRO A 89 10.84 6.45 22.22
C PRO A 89 10.90 7.98 22.29
N GLU A 90 11.68 8.49 23.24
CA GLU A 90 12.08 9.90 23.24
C GLU A 90 12.87 10.23 21.98
N GLY A 91 12.48 11.30 21.29
CA GLY A 91 13.08 11.75 20.05
C GLY A 91 12.76 13.22 19.79
N PRO A 92 13.43 13.86 18.81
CA PRO A 92 13.11 15.25 18.47
C PRO A 92 11.68 15.33 17.94
N ARG A 93 10.76 15.80 18.79
CA ARG A 93 9.37 16.12 18.42
C ARG A 93 9.31 17.58 18.02
N GLN A 94 10.13 17.95 17.05
CA GLN A 94 10.25 19.33 16.60
C GLN A 94 9.65 19.46 15.22
N LEU A 95 8.37 19.84 15.20
CA LEU A 95 7.91 20.70 14.12
C LEU A 95 8.30 22.11 14.57
N GLY A 96 9.33 22.68 13.95
CA GLY A 96 9.61 24.10 14.14
C GLY A 96 8.38 24.92 13.76
N SER A 97 8.28 26.14 14.25
CA SER A 97 7.33 27.09 13.67
C SER A 97 7.81 27.44 12.27
N LEU A 98 6.98 27.18 11.28
CA LEU A 98 7.17 27.66 9.92
C LEU A 98 6.28 28.88 9.74
N ASP A 99 6.77 29.92 9.07
CA ASP A 99 5.87 30.94 8.58
C ASP A 99 5.03 30.41 7.40
N ASP A 100 3.96 31.13 7.06
CA ASP A 100 3.03 30.71 6.00
C ASP A 100 3.74 30.56 4.63
N GLY A 101 4.77 31.34 4.37
CA GLY A 101 5.56 31.26 3.13
C GLY A 101 6.42 30.01 3.08
N GLU A 102 7.13 29.71 4.17
CA GLU A 102 7.91 28.48 4.33
C GLU A 102 7.02 27.23 4.28
N LEU A 103 5.84 27.29 4.90
CA LEU A 103 4.87 26.20 4.88
C LEU A 103 4.35 25.96 3.46
N LEU A 104 3.98 27.02 2.76
CA LEU A 104 3.51 26.93 1.37
C LEU A 104 4.58 26.35 0.45
N ASP A 105 5.83 26.81 0.56
CA ASP A 105 6.96 26.29 -0.22
C ASP A 105 7.18 24.79 0.04
N LYS A 106 7.16 24.37 1.30
CA LYS A 106 7.30 22.95 1.68
C LYS A 106 6.14 22.09 1.18
N LEU A 107 4.90 22.56 1.28
CA LEU A 107 3.73 21.83 0.78
C LEU A 107 3.76 21.73 -0.74
N HIS A 108 4.16 22.79 -1.43
CA HIS A 108 4.33 22.78 -2.88
C HIS A 108 5.44 21.82 -3.30
N GLY A 109 6.58 21.83 -2.60
CA GLY A 109 7.66 20.86 -2.79
C GLY A 109 7.22 19.42 -2.51
N ALA A 110 6.41 19.18 -1.48
CA ALA A 110 5.87 17.86 -1.18
C ALA A 110 4.93 17.35 -2.29
N TRP A 111 4.04 18.21 -2.79
CA TRP A 111 3.11 17.87 -3.86
C TRP A 111 3.83 17.60 -5.19
N THR A 112 4.71 18.51 -5.60
CA THR A 112 5.48 18.38 -6.85
C THR A 112 6.50 17.24 -6.77
N GLY A 113 7.14 17.04 -5.62
CA GLY A 113 8.05 15.92 -5.38
C GLY A 113 7.35 14.57 -5.42
N ARG A 114 6.12 14.46 -4.86
CA ARG A 114 5.28 13.27 -5.01
C ARG A 114 4.97 12.99 -6.48
N ALA A 115 4.52 14.00 -7.22
CA ALA A 115 4.23 13.84 -8.65
C ALA A 115 5.48 13.41 -9.45
N ALA A 116 6.62 14.06 -9.23
CA ALA A 116 7.87 13.70 -9.88
C ALA A 116 8.33 12.27 -9.53
N GLY A 117 8.30 11.89 -8.25
CA GLY A 117 8.68 10.55 -7.81
C GLY A 117 7.74 9.47 -8.35
N CYS A 118 6.45 9.75 -8.38
CA CYS A 118 5.43 8.85 -8.92
C CYS A 118 5.64 8.65 -10.43
N ALA A 119 5.77 9.73 -11.21
CA ALA A 119 6.12 9.68 -12.64
C ALA A 119 7.43 8.93 -12.92
N LEU A 120 8.42 9.03 -12.03
CA LEU A 120 9.69 8.32 -12.14
C LEU A 120 9.55 6.81 -11.90
N GLY A 121 8.80 6.41 -10.86
CA GLY A 121 8.72 5.03 -10.40
C GLY A 121 7.74 4.15 -11.19
N LYS A 122 6.59 4.70 -11.55
CA LYS A 122 5.48 3.92 -12.15
C LYS A 122 5.82 3.16 -13.44
N PRO A 123 6.68 3.64 -14.38
CA PRO A 123 6.93 2.88 -15.61
C PRO A 123 7.63 1.54 -15.34
N VAL A 124 8.37 1.44 -14.22
CA VAL A 124 9.15 0.26 -13.83
C VAL A 124 8.55 -0.51 -12.65
N GLU A 125 7.41 -0.11 -12.12
CA GLU A 125 6.78 -0.76 -10.96
C GLU A 125 6.52 -2.25 -11.24
N ALA A 126 5.80 -2.56 -12.32
CA ALA A 126 5.52 -3.94 -12.70
C ALA A 126 6.79 -4.73 -13.06
N MET A 127 7.80 -4.09 -13.65
CA MET A 127 9.10 -4.71 -13.93
C MET A 127 9.82 -5.06 -12.63
N GLY A 128 9.76 -4.19 -11.62
CA GLY A 128 10.34 -4.42 -10.30
C GLY A 128 9.65 -5.58 -9.57
N ILE A 129 8.31 -5.59 -9.56
CA ILE A 129 7.50 -6.57 -8.83
C ILE A 129 7.48 -7.93 -9.53
N ARG A 130 7.16 -7.96 -10.83
CA ARG A 130 6.89 -9.19 -11.59
C ARG A 130 8.11 -9.70 -12.36
N GLY A 131 9.08 -8.83 -12.62
CA GLY A 131 10.23 -9.13 -13.44
C GLY A 131 9.96 -9.14 -14.94
N GLN A 132 11.05 -9.12 -15.72
CA GLN A 132 11.09 -9.24 -17.17
C GLN A 132 12.42 -9.92 -17.57
N ALA A 133 12.44 -10.62 -18.71
CA ALA A 133 13.64 -11.29 -19.24
C ALA A 133 14.38 -12.19 -18.20
N GLY A 134 13.63 -12.87 -17.33
CA GLY A 134 14.18 -13.75 -16.30
C GLY A 134 14.84 -13.05 -15.10
N LYS A 135 14.69 -11.74 -14.97
CA LYS A 135 15.19 -10.93 -13.83
C LYS A 135 14.05 -10.15 -13.19
N SER A 136 14.20 -9.76 -11.92
CA SER A 136 13.24 -8.90 -11.21
C SER A 136 13.95 -7.82 -10.39
N GLY A 137 13.16 -6.91 -9.82
CA GLY A 137 13.66 -5.83 -8.97
C GLY A 137 14.75 -4.99 -9.65
N ARG A 138 15.77 -4.63 -8.86
CA ARG A 138 16.87 -3.77 -9.30
C ARG A 138 17.67 -4.36 -10.47
N ASP A 139 17.78 -5.68 -10.57
CA ASP A 139 18.56 -6.31 -11.62
C ASP A 139 17.92 -6.17 -13.00
N ALA A 140 16.60 -6.32 -13.09
CA ALA A 140 15.84 -6.06 -14.33
C ALA A 140 15.93 -4.59 -14.74
N ILE A 141 15.72 -3.67 -13.78
CA ILE A 141 15.78 -2.22 -14.02
C ILE A 141 17.18 -1.78 -14.48
N ARG A 142 18.24 -2.34 -13.88
CA ARG A 142 19.62 -2.02 -14.28
C ARG A 142 19.91 -2.49 -15.70
N ASP A 143 19.47 -3.68 -16.08
CA ASP A 143 19.64 -4.20 -17.43
C ASP A 143 18.87 -3.36 -18.45
N TYR A 144 17.62 -3.00 -18.14
CA TYR A 144 16.81 -2.10 -18.95
C TYR A 144 17.55 -0.80 -19.32
N LEU A 145 18.15 -0.18 -18.30
CA LEU A 145 18.90 1.07 -18.45
C LEU A 145 20.20 0.88 -19.24
N LYS A 146 20.95 -0.19 -18.96
CA LYS A 146 22.18 -0.49 -19.70
C LYS A 146 21.94 -0.73 -21.19
N ASN A 147 20.84 -1.38 -21.56
CA ASN A 147 20.49 -1.62 -22.96
C ASN A 147 20.20 -0.32 -23.73
N ARG A 148 19.98 0.79 -23.02
CA ARG A 148 19.68 2.12 -23.54
C ARG A 148 20.80 3.14 -23.30
N ASP A 149 21.95 2.69 -22.79
CA ASP A 149 23.06 3.56 -22.35
C ASP A 149 22.65 4.61 -21.30
N ASP A 150 21.60 4.33 -20.52
CA ASP A 150 20.98 5.23 -19.53
C ASP A 150 21.36 4.84 -18.06
N TRP A 151 22.39 4.01 -17.87
CA TRP A 151 22.87 3.62 -16.53
C TRP A 151 24.14 4.38 -16.13
N PRO A 152 24.22 4.98 -14.93
CA PRO A 152 23.18 5.09 -13.90
C PRO A 152 22.08 6.07 -14.31
N LEU A 153 20.86 5.84 -13.79
CA LEU A 153 19.71 6.71 -14.04
C LEU A 153 19.97 8.13 -13.51
N ASP A 154 19.89 9.12 -14.38
CA ASP A 154 20.04 10.56 -14.07
C ASP A 154 18.85 11.42 -14.53
N ASP A 155 17.86 10.82 -15.19
CA ASP A 155 16.60 11.42 -15.66
C ASP A 155 15.45 10.39 -15.57
N TYR A 156 14.23 10.73 -16.00
CA TYR A 156 13.12 9.79 -16.11
C TYR A 156 13.43 8.62 -17.05
N PHE A 157 12.73 7.50 -16.92
CA PHE A 157 12.93 6.36 -17.81
C PHE A 157 12.50 6.69 -19.24
N SER A 158 13.42 6.56 -20.19
CA SER A 158 13.11 6.65 -21.62
C SER A 158 12.25 5.48 -22.05
N GLY A 159 11.20 5.72 -22.83
CA GLY A 159 10.38 4.67 -23.45
C GLY A 159 10.98 4.05 -24.71
N ALA A 160 12.17 4.49 -25.13
CA ALA A 160 12.77 4.09 -26.40
C ALA A 160 12.98 2.58 -26.50
N HIS A 161 12.74 2.02 -27.69
CA HIS A 161 13.02 0.61 -27.98
C HIS A 161 14.52 0.40 -28.19
N ALA A 162 15.09 -0.60 -27.49
CA ALA A 162 16.49 -1.00 -27.63
C ALA A 162 16.68 -2.35 -28.37
N GLY A 163 15.61 -2.92 -28.94
CA GLY A 163 15.65 -4.25 -29.55
C GLY A 163 15.80 -5.39 -28.54
N ASP A 164 15.44 -5.14 -27.27
CA ASP A 164 15.48 -6.08 -26.16
C ASP A 164 14.09 -6.60 -25.78
N GLU A 165 14.03 -7.53 -24.83
CA GLU A 165 12.78 -8.13 -24.33
C GLU A 165 12.06 -7.28 -23.28
N TYR A 166 12.59 -6.08 -22.97
CA TYR A 166 12.05 -5.24 -21.91
C TYR A 166 11.03 -4.24 -22.45
N THR A 167 9.98 -3.98 -21.68
CA THR A 167 8.92 -3.01 -22.01
C THR A 167 8.51 -2.23 -20.77
N LEU A 168 8.37 -0.90 -20.91
CA LEU A 168 7.80 -0.05 -19.87
C LEU A 168 6.29 0.10 -20.05
N TYR A 169 5.61 0.27 -18.93
CA TYR A 169 4.22 0.68 -18.90
C TYR A 169 4.11 2.20 -18.75
N CYS A 170 2.88 2.72 -18.64
CA CYS A 170 2.61 4.12 -18.33
C CYS A 170 3.29 5.10 -19.30
N PRO A 171 2.92 5.09 -20.60
CA PRO A 171 3.63 5.85 -21.62
C PRO A 171 3.69 7.34 -21.34
N GLN A 172 2.69 7.93 -20.67
CA GLN A 172 2.68 9.36 -20.32
C GLN A 172 3.66 9.73 -19.19
N SER A 173 4.26 8.74 -18.53
CA SER A 173 5.32 8.92 -17.53
C SER A 173 6.69 8.44 -18.01
N GLN A 174 6.82 8.17 -19.31
CA GLN A 174 8.12 7.96 -19.94
C GLN A 174 8.71 9.31 -20.35
N ARG A 175 10.04 9.47 -20.26
CA ARG A 175 10.79 10.73 -20.42
C ARG A 175 10.28 11.56 -21.60
N GLU A 176 10.03 10.93 -22.75
CA GLU A 176 9.64 11.59 -24.00
C GLU A 176 8.21 12.14 -24.00
N ASN A 177 7.34 11.66 -23.13
CA ASN A 177 5.90 11.93 -23.15
C ASN A 177 5.39 12.69 -21.92
N ILE A 178 6.24 12.92 -20.91
CA ILE A 178 5.83 13.61 -19.68
C ILE A 178 5.38 15.04 -20.02
N ALA A 179 4.07 15.28 -19.88
CA ALA A 179 3.45 16.60 -19.99
C ALA A 179 2.66 17.00 -18.73
N PHE A 180 2.29 16.00 -17.91
CA PHE A 180 1.55 16.12 -16.67
C PHE A 180 1.77 14.85 -15.84
N MET A 181 1.33 14.87 -14.58
CA MET A 181 1.28 13.65 -13.78
C MET A 181 0.12 12.77 -14.25
N GLU A 182 0.42 11.69 -14.97
CA GLU A 182 -0.60 10.70 -15.35
C GLU A 182 -1.22 10.07 -14.09
N ALA A 183 -2.50 9.73 -14.17
CA ALA A 183 -3.28 9.15 -13.08
C ALA A 183 -2.54 8.00 -12.37
N ASP A 184 -2.57 8.03 -11.05
CA ASP A 184 -1.85 7.11 -10.18
C ASP A 184 -2.47 7.10 -8.77
N ASP A 185 -2.45 5.96 -8.09
CA ASP A 185 -3.05 5.83 -6.77
C ASP A 185 -2.30 6.63 -5.70
N ASP A 186 -0.97 6.81 -5.85
CA ASP A 186 -0.17 7.68 -4.98
C ASP A 186 -0.66 9.14 -4.98
N ILE A 187 -1.24 9.59 -6.11
CA ILE A 187 -1.83 10.93 -6.26
C ILE A 187 -3.27 10.93 -5.76
N HIS A 188 -4.07 9.95 -6.20
CA HIS A 188 -5.49 9.91 -5.87
C HIS A 188 -5.74 9.73 -4.37
N TYR A 189 -5.04 8.81 -3.69
CA TYR A 189 -5.22 8.62 -2.25
C TYR A 189 -4.83 9.85 -1.44
N THR A 190 -3.84 10.63 -1.92
CA THR A 190 -3.47 11.91 -1.30
C THR A 190 -4.60 12.93 -1.42
N LEU A 191 -5.21 13.06 -2.60
CA LEU A 191 -6.37 13.95 -2.81
C LEU A 191 -7.60 13.49 -2.02
N ILE A 192 -7.80 12.18 -1.87
CA ILE A 192 -8.87 11.63 -1.04
C ILE A 192 -8.63 11.97 0.44
N GLY A 193 -7.39 11.87 0.92
CA GLY A 193 -7.04 12.30 2.27
C GLY A 193 -7.34 13.78 2.52
N LEU A 194 -7.03 14.64 1.55
CA LEU A 194 -7.41 16.06 1.60
C LEU A 194 -8.94 16.24 1.64
N SER A 195 -9.67 15.55 0.78
CA SER A 195 -11.14 15.59 0.74
C SER A 195 -11.78 15.17 2.07
N VAL A 196 -11.23 14.14 2.73
CA VAL A 196 -11.68 13.72 4.08
C VAL A 196 -11.46 14.87 5.08
N LEU A 197 -10.27 15.47 5.10
CA LEU A 197 -9.96 16.56 6.03
C LEU A 197 -10.84 17.80 5.78
N GLU A 198 -11.07 18.17 4.53
CA GLU A 198 -11.91 19.32 4.18
C GLU A 198 -13.39 19.09 4.50
N THR A 199 -13.87 17.85 4.37
CA THR A 199 -15.28 17.50 4.59
C THR A 199 -15.61 17.28 6.07
N TYR A 200 -14.75 16.58 6.80
CA TYR A 200 -15.04 16.11 8.16
C TYR A 200 -14.19 16.80 9.24
N GLY A 201 -13.15 17.54 8.85
CA GLY A 201 -12.22 18.18 9.78
C GLY A 201 -11.15 17.21 10.33
N PRO A 202 -10.26 17.69 11.22
CA PRO A 202 -9.14 16.92 11.76
C PRO A 202 -9.56 15.78 12.70
N ASP A 203 -10.80 15.80 13.21
CA ASP A 203 -11.34 14.78 14.12
C ASP A 203 -12.11 13.67 13.39
N PHE A 204 -11.86 13.49 12.08
CA PHE A 204 -12.50 12.44 11.28
C PHE A 204 -12.22 11.04 11.85
N VAL A 205 -13.14 10.10 11.60
CA VAL A 205 -12.98 8.69 12.00
C VAL A 205 -12.83 7.79 10.78
N TRP A 206 -12.41 6.53 10.99
CA TRP A 206 -12.21 5.56 9.91
C TRP A 206 -13.44 5.37 9.00
N ARG A 207 -14.65 5.56 9.55
CA ARG A 207 -15.90 5.48 8.77
C ARG A 207 -16.02 6.61 7.75
N ASP A 208 -15.48 7.78 8.04
CA ASP A 208 -15.49 8.92 7.12
C ASP A 208 -14.55 8.65 5.94
N VAL A 209 -13.38 8.07 6.21
CA VAL A 209 -12.44 7.59 5.18
C VAL A 209 -13.11 6.57 4.27
N ALA A 210 -13.66 5.50 4.86
CA ALA A 210 -14.34 4.42 4.12
C ALA A 210 -15.51 4.96 3.28
N ARG A 211 -16.27 5.91 3.82
CA ARG A 211 -17.35 6.57 3.11
C ARG A 211 -16.83 7.39 1.93
N THR A 212 -15.81 8.23 2.12
CA THR A 212 -15.25 9.04 1.04
C THR A 212 -14.70 8.16 -0.09
N TRP A 213 -14.01 7.06 0.25
CA TRP A 213 -13.52 6.09 -0.74
C TRP A 213 -14.67 5.55 -1.59
N ASN A 214 -15.74 5.07 -0.96
CA ASN A 214 -16.92 4.52 -1.66
C ASN A 214 -17.66 5.53 -2.54
N PHE A 215 -17.46 6.84 -2.35
CA PHE A 215 -18.11 7.88 -3.15
C PHE A 215 -17.18 8.56 -4.16
N SER A 216 -15.86 8.40 -4.01
CA SER A 216 -14.86 9.17 -4.76
C SER A 216 -13.99 8.31 -5.67
N ILE A 217 -13.88 7.01 -5.39
CA ILE A 217 -13.16 6.05 -6.23
C ILE A 217 -14.18 5.37 -7.17
N PRO A 218 -13.93 5.32 -8.49
CA PRO A 218 -14.81 4.66 -9.47
C PRO A 218 -15.10 3.19 -9.19
#